data_AF-A0A8B8FC46-F1
#
_entry.id   AF-A0A8B8FC46-F1
#
_cell.length_a   1.000
_cell.length_b   1.000
_cell.length_c   1.000
_cell.angle_alpha   90.00
_cell.angle_beta   90.00
_cell.angle_gamma   90.00
#
_symmetry.space_group_name_H-M   'P 1'
#
loop_
_entity.id
_entity.type
_entity.pdbx_description
1 polymer ?
#
loop_
_entity_poly.entity_id
_entity_poly.type
_entity_poly.pdbx_seq_one_letter_code
_entity_poly.pdbx_strand_id
1 'polypeptide(L)'
;MDRALTFNKNIEKRCCKGLKILGLIKRVSTEFKLLAPLKALYCAFGRSTLEYGTVIWDLYTATSRNQIERVQHKFLNYAAKVLHIEHKPHNYEPVRTLLELSNLTDRRIAANKIFLQKLIDGSIDCSELLSQLNFKIPCFYSRSHYPFFIPLCTTNYIRNKPLFRMMRIANESTATPF
;
A
#
# COMPACT_ATOMS: atom_id res chain seq x y z
N MET A 1 -4.63 -7.38 -30.43
CA MET A 1 -3.38 -7.90 -29.84
C MET A 1 -2.70 -6.78 -29.06
N ASP A 2 -2.97 -6.67 -27.76
CA ASP A 2 -2.34 -5.67 -26.87
C ASP A 2 -1.05 -6.26 -26.28
N ARG A 3 0.12 -5.97 -26.88
CA ARG A 3 1.44 -6.38 -26.36
C ARG A 3 1.95 -5.52 -25.18
N ALA A 4 1.16 -4.54 -24.73
CA ALA A 4 1.45 -3.72 -23.56
C ALA A 4 0.43 -4.02 -22.45
N LEU A 5 0.65 -5.14 -21.75
CA LEU A 5 0.00 -5.53 -20.48
C LEU A 5 0.34 -4.53 -19.37
N THR A 6 -0.08 -3.29 -19.54
CA THR A 6 0.15 -2.23 -18.57
C THR A 6 -0.84 -2.42 -17.44
N PHE A 7 -0.33 -2.92 -16.30
CA PHE A 7 -1.03 -2.95 -15.01
C PHE A 7 -1.72 -1.61 -14.67
N ASN A 8 -1.33 -0.50 -15.32
CA ASN A 8 -2.03 0.79 -15.35
C ASN A 8 -3.54 0.68 -15.61
N LYS A 9 -4.00 -0.09 -16.61
CA LYS A 9 -5.44 -0.25 -16.87
C LYS A 9 -6.18 -0.84 -15.66
N ASN A 10 -5.53 -1.78 -14.95
CA ASN A 10 -6.10 -2.42 -13.76
C ASN A 10 -6.14 -1.48 -12.55
N ILE A 11 -5.13 -0.63 -12.39
CA ILE A 11 -5.11 0.42 -11.36
C ILE A 11 -6.22 1.42 -11.62
N GLU A 12 -6.32 1.93 -12.84
CA GLU A 12 -7.33 2.90 -13.23
C GLU A 12 -8.71 2.35 -12.93
N LYS A 13 -8.99 1.10 -13.32
CA LYS A 13 -10.24 0.41 -13.00
C LYS A 13 -10.51 0.38 -11.49
N ARG A 14 -9.50 0.09 -10.67
CA ARG A 14 -9.61 0.07 -9.19
C ARG A 14 -9.81 1.46 -8.60
N CYS A 15 -9.05 2.46 -9.06
CA CYS A 15 -9.20 3.86 -8.67
C CYS A 15 -10.59 4.37 -9.04
N CYS A 16 -11.07 4.10 -10.26
CA CYS A 16 -12.44 4.39 -10.68
C CYS A 16 -13.48 3.72 -9.79
N LYS A 17 -13.28 2.44 -9.44
CA LYS A 17 -14.17 1.73 -8.49
C LYS A 17 -14.14 2.37 -7.11
N GLY A 18 -12.97 2.72 -6.59
CA GLY A 18 -12.79 3.43 -5.33
C GLY A 18 -13.47 4.81 -5.32
N LEU A 19 -13.39 5.54 -6.44
CA LEU A 19 -14.08 6.82 -6.61
C LEU A 19 -15.61 6.67 -6.68
N LYS A 20 -16.12 5.62 -7.34
CA LYS A 20 -17.55 5.30 -7.35
C LYS A 20 -18.07 5.00 -5.95
N ILE A 21 -17.32 4.18 -5.19
CA ILE A 21 -17.60 3.90 -3.77
C ILE A 21 -17.56 5.17 -2.94
N LEU A 22 -16.57 6.05 -3.16
CA LEU A 22 -16.51 7.34 -2.50
C LEU A 22 -17.74 8.20 -2.80
N GLY A 23 -18.23 8.19 -4.04
CA GLY A 23 -19.48 8.85 -4.41
C GLY A 23 -20.69 8.30 -3.65
N LEU A 24 -20.76 6.98 -3.45
CA LEU A 24 -21.78 6.34 -2.63
C LEU A 24 -21.66 6.77 -1.16
N ILE A 25 -20.46 6.70 -0.58
CA ILE A 25 -20.20 7.13 0.79
C ILE A 25 -20.69 8.56 0.98
N LYS A 26 -20.33 9.48 0.07
CA LYS A 26 -20.75 10.89 0.12
C LYS A 26 -22.25 11.10 0.18
N ARG A 27 -23.03 10.25 -0.51
CA ARG A 27 -24.50 10.33 -0.52
C ARG A 27 -25.12 9.75 0.74
N VAL A 28 -24.51 8.70 1.29
CA VAL A 28 -24.99 8.07 2.53
C VAL A 28 -24.61 8.90 3.76
N SER A 29 -23.42 9.51 3.76
CA SER A 29 -22.92 10.30 4.89
C SER A 29 -23.45 11.73 4.96
N THR A 30 -24.34 12.16 4.05
CA THR A 30 -25.03 13.46 4.23
C THR A 30 -25.90 13.46 5.49
N GLU A 31 -26.42 12.31 5.89
CA GLU A 31 -27.27 12.15 7.08
C GLU A 31 -26.47 11.96 8.37
N PHE A 32 -25.19 11.55 8.26
CA PHE A 32 -24.33 11.23 9.41
C PHE A 32 -23.13 12.18 9.48
N LYS A 33 -23.18 13.17 10.39
CA LYS A 33 -22.09 14.12 10.64
C LYS A 33 -21.06 13.64 11.66
N LEU A 34 -20.91 12.32 11.83
CA LEU A 34 -20.07 11.73 12.85
C LEU A 34 -18.78 11.14 12.26
N LEU A 35 -17.67 11.31 12.98
CA LEU A 35 -16.34 10.87 12.59
C LEU A 35 -16.24 9.33 12.47
N ALA A 36 -16.74 8.61 13.48
CA ALA A 36 -16.64 7.15 13.59
C ALA A 36 -17.30 6.39 12.42
N PRO A 37 -18.58 6.63 12.06
CA PRO A 37 -19.22 5.93 10.94
C PRO A 37 -18.58 6.29 9.59
N LEU A 38 -18.14 7.54 9.41
CA LEU A 38 -17.46 7.96 8.18
C LEU A 38 -16.13 7.22 7.99
N LYS A 39 -15.34 7.09 9.06
CA LYS A 39 -14.12 6.27 9.11
C LYS A 39 -14.43 4.82 8.79
N ALA A 40 -15.43 4.23 9.45
CA ALA A 40 -15.80 2.83 9.28
C ALA A 40 -16.20 2.52 7.83
N LEU A 41 -17.06 3.34 7.23
CA LEU A 41 -17.50 3.19 5.84
C LEU A 41 -16.33 3.27 4.85
N TYR A 42 -15.44 4.24 5.04
CA TYR A 42 -14.27 4.36 4.19
C TYR A 42 -13.34 3.15 4.32
N CYS A 43 -13.06 2.71 5.54
CA CYS A 43 -12.24 1.53 5.80
C CYS A 43 -12.84 0.25 5.19
N ALA A 44 -14.16 0.06 5.34
CA ALA A 44 -14.86 -1.14 4.90
C ALA A 44 -14.97 -1.24 3.38
N PHE A 45 -15.25 -0.13 2.67
CA PHE A 45 -15.52 -0.17 1.23
C PHE A 45 -14.41 0.45 0.39
N GLY A 46 -14.00 1.67 0.72
CA GLY A 46 -13.02 2.42 -0.06
C GLY A 46 -11.63 1.80 0.05
N ARG A 47 -11.14 1.67 1.28
CA ARG A 47 -9.81 1.14 1.58
C ARG A 47 -9.67 -0.32 1.18
N SER A 48 -10.65 -1.17 1.50
CA SER A 48 -10.62 -2.60 1.10
C SER A 48 -10.45 -2.78 -0.41
N THR A 49 -11.15 -1.96 -1.22
CA THR A 49 -11.04 -2.00 -2.68
C THR A 49 -9.65 -1.58 -3.18
N LEU A 50 -9.04 -0.58 -2.54
CA LEU A 50 -7.71 -0.08 -2.90
C LEU A 50 -6.58 -0.99 -2.41
N GLU A 51 -6.74 -1.63 -1.26
CA GLU A 51 -5.73 -2.50 -0.64
C GLU A 51 -5.72 -3.92 -1.20
N TYR A 52 -6.85 -4.37 -1.75
CA TYR A 52 -7.00 -5.72 -2.25
C TYR A 52 -5.90 -6.11 -3.25
N GLY A 53 -5.10 -7.13 -2.93
CA GLY A 53 -4.04 -7.63 -3.82
C GLY A 53 -2.86 -6.69 -4.03
N THR A 54 -2.76 -5.58 -3.29
CA THR A 54 -1.61 -4.64 -3.39
C THR A 54 -0.27 -5.37 -3.27
N VAL A 55 -0.18 -6.41 -2.45
CA VAL A 55 0.99 -7.29 -2.32
C VAL A 55 1.45 -7.85 -3.68
N ILE A 56 0.54 -8.16 -4.60
CA ILE A 56 0.86 -8.74 -5.91
C ILE A 56 1.17 -7.63 -6.93
N TRP A 57 0.33 -6.60 -6.99
CA TRP A 57 0.38 -5.62 -8.08
C TRP A 57 0.97 -4.27 -7.71
N ASP A 58 1.41 -4.02 -6.46
CA ASP A 58 1.88 -2.70 -6.04
C ASP A 58 2.94 -2.14 -6.99
N LEU A 59 2.61 -1.03 -7.66
CA LEU A 59 3.29 -0.66 -8.88
C LEU A 59 4.57 0.08 -8.64
N TYR A 60 5.46 -0.19 -9.59
CA TYR A 60 6.79 0.38 -9.76
C TYR A 60 6.80 1.89 -10.03
N THR A 61 5.70 2.49 -10.51
CA THR A 61 5.62 3.90 -10.93
C THR A 61 5.06 4.81 -9.83
N ALA A 62 5.78 5.91 -9.58
CA ALA A 62 5.30 7.00 -8.70
C ALA A 62 3.92 7.52 -9.12
N THR A 63 3.62 7.53 -10.43
CA THR A 63 2.33 7.94 -10.98
C THR A 63 1.17 7.10 -10.43
N SER A 64 1.31 5.78 -10.44
CA SER A 64 0.25 4.87 -10.00
C SER A 64 0.05 4.91 -8.49
N ARG A 65 1.15 5.05 -7.73
CA ARG A 65 1.10 5.36 -6.29
C ARG A 65 0.30 6.63 -6.03
N ASN A 66 0.61 7.70 -6.75
CA ASN A 66 -0.06 8.99 -6.61
C ASN A 66 -1.55 8.93 -7.02
N GLN A 67 -1.92 8.12 -8.02
CA GLN A 67 -3.33 7.92 -8.40
C GLN A 67 -4.14 7.30 -7.26
N ILE A 68 -3.57 6.31 -6.56
CA ILE A 68 -4.23 5.64 -5.43
C ILE A 68 -4.35 6.61 -4.24
N GLU A 69 -3.26 7.32 -3.90
CA GLU A 69 -3.27 8.33 -2.83
C GLU A 69 -4.26 9.46 -3.11
N ARG A 70 -4.43 9.87 -4.39
CA ARG A 70 -5.45 10.85 -4.78
C ARG A 70 -6.87 10.42 -4.43
N VAL A 71 -7.18 9.12 -4.45
CA VAL A 71 -8.50 8.62 -4.01
C VAL A 71 -8.68 8.84 -2.52
N GLN A 72 -7.65 8.54 -1.71
CA GLN A 72 -7.66 8.82 -0.27
C GLN A 72 -7.76 10.32 0.02
N HIS A 73 -6.98 11.16 -0.65
CA HIS A 73 -7.03 12.61 -0.47
C HIS A 73 -8.41 13.19 -0.83
N LYS A 74 -9.08 12.67 -1.86
CA LYS A 74 -10.46 13.07 -2.18
C LYS A 74 -11.46 12.70 -1.07
N PHE A 75 -11.23 11.59 -0.36
CA PHE A 75 -11.99 11.24 0.82
C PHE A 75 -11.68 12.16 2.00
N LEU A 76 -10.40 12.40 2.30
CA LEU A 76 -9.98 13.30 3.39
C LEU A 76 -10.53 14.71 3.19
N ASN A 77 -10.45 15.25 1.97
CA ASN A 77 -11.05 16.56 1.66
C ASN A 77 -12.58 16.57 1.85
N TYR A 78 -13.26 15.47 1.56
CA TYR A 78 -14.70 15.36 1.83
C TYR A 78 -14.98 15.30 3.33
N ALA A 79 -14.25 14.48 4.08
CA ALA A 79 -14.39 14.39 5.53
C ALA A 79 -14.13 15.74 6.22
N ALA A 80 -13.11 16.48 5.77
CA ALA A 80 -12.83 17.83 6.26
C ALA A 80 -14.01 18.78 6.06
N LYS A 81 -14.68 18.70 4.91
CA LYS A 81 -15.88 19.51 4.62
C LYS A 81 -17.07 19.15 5.50
N VAL A 82 -17.30 17.86 5.74
CA VAL A 82 -18.41 17.39 6.59
C VAL A 82 -18.18 17.74 8.06
N LEU A 83 -16.92 17.69 8.51
CA LEU A 83 -16.53 17.90 9.91
C LEU A 83 -16.12 19.36 10.20
N HIS A 84 -16.20 20.27 9.22
CA HIS A 84 -15.79 21.67 9.33
C HIS A 84 -14.34 21.86 9.80
N ILE A 85 -13.42 21.03 9.30
CA ILE A 85 -11.99 21.10 9.64
C ILE A 85 -11.26 21.95 8.60
N GLU A 86 -10.68 23.04 9.08
CA GLU A 86 -9.79 23.86 8.25
C GLU A 86 -8.47 23.13 8.02
N HIS A 87 -8.05 23.08 6.75
CA HIS A 87 -6.76 22.54 6.37
C HIS A 87 -6.25 23.29 5.13
N LYS A 88 -4.93 23.47 5.05
CA LYS A 88 -4.30 24.08 3.87
C LYS A 88 -4.46 23.15 2.66
N PRO A 89 -4.54 23.69 1.43
CA PRO A 89 -4.49 22.89 0.22
C PRO A 89 -3.27 21.94 0.26
N HIS A 90 -3.48 20.67 -0.07
CA HIS A 90 -2.44 19.62 -0.07
C HIS A 90 -1.88 19.20 1.31
N ASN A 91 -2.27 19.84 2.41
CA ASN A 91 -1.93 19.38 3.75
C ASN A 91 -3.13 18.65 4.39
N TYR A 92 -3.19 17.33 4.20
CA TYR A 92 -4.27 16.49 4.72
C TYR A 92 -3.94 15.81 6.07
N GLU A 93 -2.75 16.04 6.61
CA GLU A 93 -2.31 15.49 7.89
C GLU A 93 -3.28 15.77 9.05
N PRO A 94 -3.81 16.99 9.29
CA PRO A 94 -4.70 17.22 10.43
C PRO A 94 -5.98 16.38 10.37
N VAL A 95 -6.59 16.25 9.18
CA VAL A 95 -7.81 15.47 8.95
C VAL A 95 -7.53 13.98 9.09
N ARG A 96 -6.36 13.56 8.61
CA ARG A 96 -5.89 12.18 8.65
C ARG A 96 -5.60 11.72 10.09
N THR A 97 -4.97 12.57 10.90
CA THR A 97 -4.71 12.30 12.32
C THR A 97 -6.02 12.21 13.10
N LEU A 98 -6.97 13.11 12.85
CA LEU A 98 -8.28 13.06 13.51
C LEU A 98 -9.05 11.78 13.16
N LEU A 99 -9.03 11.35 11.89
CA LEU A 99 -9.65 10.09 11.46
C LEU A 99 -8.81 8.84 11.81
N GLU A 100 -7.62 9.03 12.40
CA GLU A 100 -6.63 7.98 12.69
C GLU A 100 -6.37 7.06 11.48
N LEU A 101 -6.17 7.66 10.31
CA LEU A 101 -5.89 6.92 9.08
C LEU A 101 -4.39 6.93 8.78
N SER A 102 -3.82 5.78 8.46
CA SER A 102 -2.48 5.71 7.87
C SER A 102 -2.54 5.91 6.35
N ASN A 103 -1.41 6.27 5.73
CA ASN A 103 -1.28 6.38 4.28
C ASN A 103 -1.43 5.01 3.63
N LEU A 104 -1.97 4.97 2.43
CA LEU A 104 -2.03 3.72 1.66
C LEU A 104 -0.63 3.21 1.32
N THR A 105 0.36 4.08 1.19
CA THR A 105 1.77 3.70 1.01
C THR A 105 2.31 2.94 2.22
N ASP A 106 2.18 3.48 3.43
CA ASP A 106 2.67 2.83 4.65
C ASP A 106 1.97 1.49 4.89
N ARG A 107 0.66 1.43 4.63
CA ARG A 107 -0.12 0.19 4.75
C ARG A 107 0.31 -0.87 3.75
N ARG A 108 0.66 -0.49 2.51
CA ARG A 108 1.23 -1.43 1.53
C ARG A 108 2.57 -1.98 1.97
N ILE A 109 3.44 -1.13 2.53
CA ILE A 109 4.72 -1.56 3.08
C ILE A 109 4.48 -2.58 4.21
N ALA A 110 3.56 -2.28 5.13
CA ALA A 110 3.18 -3.20 6.20
C ALA A 110 2.61 -4.52 5.66
N ALA A 111 1.73 -4.47 4.65
CA ALA A 111 1.17 -5.68 4.03
C ALA A 111 2.24 -6.55 3.36
N ASN A 112 3.24 -5.94 2.69
CA ASN A 112 4.38 -6.67 2.14
C ASN A 112 5.19 -7.37 3.25
N LYS A 113 5.43 -6.70 4.38
CA LYS A 113 6.14 -7.26 5.53
C LYS A 113 5.37 -8.42 6.17
N ILE A 114 4.07 -8.23 6.42
CA ILE A 114 3.21 -9.27 7.01
C ILE A 114 3.16 -10.50 6.09
N PHE A 115 3.05 -10.29 4.78
CA PHE A 115 3.04 -11.40 3.82
C PHE A 115 4.37 -12.17 3.86
N LEU A 116 5.50 -11.46 3.83
CA LEU A 116 6.83 -12.07 3.90
C LEU A 116 7.04 -12.83 5.20
N GLN A 117 6.65 -12.25 6.34
CA GLN A 117 6.73 -12.90 7.64
C GLN A 117 5.88 -14.18 7.66
N LYS A 118 4.63 -14.12 7.20
CA LYS A 118 3.76 -15.30 7.14
C LYS A 118 4.30 -16.41 6.24
N LEU A 119 5.04 -16.05 5.18
CA LEU A 119 5.71 -17.01 4.30
C LEU A 119 6.88 -17.70 5.02
N ILE A 120 7.63 -16.97 5.84
CA ILE A 120 8.77 -17.50 6.60
C ILE A 120 8.31 -18.34 7.80
N ASP A 121 7.30 -17.86 8.52
CA ASP A 121 6.73 -18.51 9.71
C ASP A 121 5.87 -19.74 9.34
N GLY A 122 5.75 -20.10 8.06
CA GLY A 122 4.97 -21.24 7.58
C GLY A 122 3.45 -21.07 7.68
N SER A 123 2.94 -19.88 8.04
CA SER A 123 1.51 -19.57 8.03
C SER A 123 0.91 -19.56 6.61
N ILE A 124 1.74 -19.31 5.60
CA ILE A 124 1.43 -19.52 4.19
C ILE A 124 2.32 -20.66 3.72
N ASP A 125 1.75 -21.86 3.61
CA ASP A 125 2.48 -23.03 3.15
C ASP A 125 2.58 -23.02 1.61
N CYS A 126 3.69 -22.50 1.11
CA CYS A 126 4.02 -22.48 -0.31
C CYS A 126 5.53 -22.64 -0.50
N SER A 127 5.97 -23.89 -0.58
CA SER A 127 7.38 -24.26 -0.75
C SER A 127 8.03 -23.65 -1.99
N GLU A 128 7.29 -23.57 -3.10
CA GLU A 128 7.75 -22.92 -4.33
C GLU A 128 8.08 -21.44 -4.08
N LEU A 129 7.19 -20.70 -3.40
CA LEU A 129 7.41 -19.28 -3.14
C LEU A 129 8.53 -19.05 -2.12
N LEU A 130 8.64 -19.92 -1.11
CA LEU A 130 9.70 -19.89 -0.12
C LEU A 130 11.07 -20.13 -0.75
N SER A 131 11.17 -21.08 -1.70
CA SER A 131 12.41 -21.40 -2.42
C SER A 131 12.94 -20.23 -3.27
N GLN A 132 12.09 -19.27 -3.63
CA GLN A 132 12.47 -18.07 -4.38
C GLN A 132 13.01 -16.94 -3.49
N LEU A 133 12.94 -17.09 -2.15
CA LEU A 133 13.55 -16.14 -1.23
C LEU A 133 15.06 -16.38 -1.14
N ASN A 134 15.82 -15.30 -1.36
CA ASN A 134 17.27 -15.34 -1.29
C ASN A 134 17.71 -14.90 0.11
N PHE A 135 17.87 -15.84 1.04
CA PHE A 135 18.44 -15.53 2.35
C PHE A 135 19.92 -15.18 2.24
N LYS A 136 20.34 -14.09 2.90
CA LYS A 136 21.75 -13.73 2.98
C LYS A 136 22.38 -14.50 4.14
N ILE A 137 23.29 -15.42 3.83
CA ILE A 137 24.09 -16.13 4.82
C ILE A 137 25.38 -15.33 5.05
N PRO A 138 25.64 -14.76 6.24
CA PRO A 138 26.88 -14.03 6.49
C PRO A 138 28.08 -14.97 6.49
N CYS A 139 29.06 -14.75 5.62
CA CYS A 139 30.23 -15.62 5.56
C CYS A 139 31.30 -15.28 6.61
N PHE A 140 31.49 -14.01 7.00
CA PHE A 140 32.39 -13.58 8.08
C PHE A 140 32.03 -12.15 8.48
N TYR A 141 32.19 -11.80 9.78
CA TYR A 141 32.02 -10.48 10.44
C TYR A 141 31.67 -9.29 9.52
N SER A 142 30.48 -9.34 8.92
CA SER A 142 29.99 -8.28 8.05
C SER A 142 29.22 -7.31 8.91
N ARG A 143 29.58 -6.03 8.88
CA ARG A 143 28.83 -4.95 9.55
C ARG A 143 27.42 -4.74 8.95
N SER A 144 27.05 -5.53 7.95
CA SER A 144 25.79 -5.44 7.19
C SER A 144 24.86 -6.61 7.55
N HIS A 145 23.93 -6.33 8.45
CA HIS A 145 22.94 -7.28 9.00
C HIS A 145 21.64 -7.37 8.17
N TYR A 146 21.73 -7.33 6.84
CA TYR A 146 20.54 -7.49 6.00
C TYR A 146 20.14 -8.97 5.88
N PRO A 147 18.86 -9.34 6.12
CA PRO A 147 18.41 -10.74 6.08
C PRO A 147 18.35 -11.36 4.67
N PHE A 148 18.16 -10.54 3.62
CA PHE A 148 17.98 -11.03 2.26
C PHE A 148 19.05 -10.53 1.29
N PHE A 149 19.42 -11.37 0.32
CA PHE A 149 20.22 -11.03 -0.83
C PHE A 149 19.32 -10.58 -1.99
N ILE A 150 19.55 -9.38 -2.53
CA ILE A 150 18.76 -8.84 -3.65
C ILE A 150 19.60 -8.92 -4.92
N PRO A 151 19.20 -9.73 -5.93
CA PRO A 151 19.93 -9.81 -7.19
C PRO A 151 19.99 -8.45 -7.91
N LEU A 152 21.07 -8.21 -8.64
CA LEU A 152 21.18 -7.05 -9.52
C LEU A 152 20.13 -7.16 -10.64
N CYS A 153 19.27 -6.15 -10.72
CA CYS A 153 18.16 -6.13 -11.66
C CYS A 153 18.47 -5.17 -12.82
N THR A 154 18.44 -5.66 -14.05
CA THR A 154 18.70 -4.86 -15.27
C THR A 154 17.52 -3.97 -15.67
N THR A 155 16.30 -4.30 -15.22
CA THR A 155 15.09 -3.52 -15.52
C THR A 155 14.29 -3.21 -14.27
N ASN A 156 13.56 -2.09 -14.31
CA ASN A 156 12.62 -1.70 -13.24
C ASN A 156 11.50 -2.72 -13.04
N TYR A 157 11.14 -3.47 -14.08
CA TYR A 157 10.15 -4.55 -13.98
C TYR A 157 10.66 -5.67 -13.08
N ILE A 158 11.87 -6.18 -13.33
CA ILE A 158 12.48 -7.24 -12.51
C ILE A 158 12.71 -6.76 -11.09
N ARG A 159 13.22 -5.53 -10.92
CA ARG A 159 13.47 -4.91 -9.60
C ARG A 159 12.22 -4.83 -8.73
N ASN A 160 11.04 -4.68 -9.33
CA ASN A 160 9.77 -4.54 -8.61
C ASN A 160 8.91 -5.81 -8.67
N LYS A 161 9.49 -6.97 -9.00
CA LYS A 161 8.86 -8.26 -8.72
C LYS A 161 8.45 -8.33 -7.23
N PRO A 162 7.27 -8.88 -6.90
CA PRO A 162 6.75 -8.86 -5.52
C PRO A 162 7.75 -9.32 -4.46
N LEU A 163 8.40 -10.47 -4.69
CA LEU A 163 9.39 -11.02 -3.75
C LEU A 163 10.63 -10.13 -3.58
N PHE A 164 11.20 -9.64 -4.70
CA PHE A 164 12.38 -8.76 -4.65
C PHE A 164 12.05 -7.43 -3.95
N ARG A 165 10.84 -6.90 -4.19
CA ARG A 165 10.35 -5.72 -3.50
C ARG A 165 10.19 -5.96 -1.99
N MET A 166 9.58 -7.08 -1.60
CA MET A 166 9.41 -7.45 -0.18
C MET A 166 10.75 -7.61 0.54
N MET A 167 11.69 -8.34 -0.05
CA MET A 167 13.03 -8.53 0.50
C MET A 167 13.77 -7.19 0.67
N ARG A 168 13.64 -6.28 -0.31
CA ARG A 168 14.18 -4.92 -0.19
C ARG A 168 13.55 -4.11 0.94
N ILE A 169 12.23 -4.11 1.03
CA ILE A 169 11.50 -3.44 2.11
C ILE A 169 11.93 -3.98 3.49
N ALA A 170 12.17 -5.29 3.58
CA ALA A 170 12.64 -5.91 4.82
C ALA A 170 14.07 -5.46 5.18
N ASN A 171 14.99 -5.46 4.21
CA ASN A 171 16.36 -4.98 4.40
C ASN A 171 16.45 -3.50 4.80
N GLU A 172 15.58 -2.65 4.23
CA GLU A 172 15.50 -1.23 4.60
C GLU A 172 15.00 -1.04 6.03
N SER A 173 14.12 -1.93 6.52
CA SER A 173 13.57 -1.84 7.86
C SER A 173 14.49 -2.32 8.99
N THR A 174 15.49 -3.14 8.68
CA THR A 174 16.53 -3.54 9.65
C THR A 174 17.62 -2.47 9.83
N ALA A 175 17.61 -1.41 9.00
CA ALA A 175 18.58 -0.32 9.05
C ALA A 175 18.23 0.78 10.06
N THR A 176 17.04 0.75 10.67
CA THR A 176 16.72 1.54 11.85
C THR A 176 16.89 0.65 13.08
N PRO A 177 17.99 0.76 13.83
CA PRO A 177 18.03 0.20 15.17
C PRO A 177 16.98 0.94 16.00
N PHE A 178 16.30 0.19 16.87
CA PHE A 178 15.42 0.74 17.90
C PHE A 178 16.09 1.85 18.71
#